data_AF-A0AA87LT27-F1
#
_entry.id   AF-A0AA87LT27-F1
#
_cell.length_a   1.000
_cell.length_b   1.000
_cell.length_c   1.000
_cell.angle_alpha   90.00
_cell.angle_beta   90.00
_cell.angle_gamma   90.00
#
_symmetry.space_group_name_H-M   'P 1'
#
loop_
_entity.id
_entity.type
_entity.pdbx_description
1 polymer ?
#
loop_
_entity_poly.entity_id
_entity_poly.type
_entity_poly.pdbx_seq_one_letter_code
_entity_poly.pdbx_strand_id
1 'polypeptide(L)'
;MKEVEKMMEAAAEKAGQLLNAEIEQLGGKVCFKKQRRLEIQTDSKCFICTLDLDLSFEHFQEDGFAFNQAEIFLLPEEVPAFTCVLSEHLIPFPTEYRQWTILNPNIASVCMEATEPPAHFAERLSVALQAFDQ
;
A
#
# COMPACT_ATOMS: atom_id res chain seq x y z
N MET A 1 19.38 19.50 1.08
CA MET A 1 18.80 19.26 -0.27
C MET A 1 19.35 17.99 -0.92
N LYS A 2 20.61 17.90 -1.36
CA LYS A 2 21.15 16.68 -2.01
C LYS A 2 21.15 15.43 -1.11
N GLU A 3 21.29 15.61 0.20
CA GLU A 3 21.33 14.49 1.15
C GLU A 3 19.95 13.88 1.39
N VAL A 4 18.92 14.72 1.56
CA VAL A 4 17.51 14.30 1.68
C VAL A 4 17.05 13.57 0.43
N GLU A 5 17.41 14.06 -0.75
CA GLU A 5 17.10 13.43 -2.03
C GLU A 5 17.70 12.02 -2.12
N LYS A 6 18.97 11.86 -1.73
CA LYS A 6 19.63 10.55 -1.68
C LYS A 6 19.00 9.61 -0.64
N MET A 7 18.61 10.13 0.52
CA MET A 7 17.91 9.34 1.55
C MET A 7 16.52 8.90 1.07
N MET A 8 15.83 9.78 0.35
CA MET A 8 14.53 9.49 -0.26
C MET A 8 14.65 8.40 -1.32
N GLU A 9 15.67 8.44 -2.18
CA GLU A 9 15.96 7.38 -3.16
C GLU A 9 16.18 6.03 -2.46
N ALA A 10 17.01 6.00 -1.42
CA ALA A 10 17.25 4.78 -0.65
C ALA A 10 15.98 4.25 0.06
N ALA A 11 15.14 5.15 0.56
CA ALA A 11 13.84 4.79 1.15
C ALA A 11 12.88 4.23 0.09
N ALA A 12 12.86 4.83 -1.09
CA ALA A 12 12.07 4.35 -2.23
C ALA A 12 12.52 2.95 -2.67
N GLU A 13 13.82 2.72 -2.85
CA GLU A 13 14.37 1.41 -3.21
C GLU A 13 13.98 0.34 -2.18
N LYS A 14 14.13 0.63 -0.89
CA LYS A 14 13.76 -0.31 0.19
C LYS A 14 12.27 -0.61 0.19
N ALA A 15 11.43 0.41 0.09
CA ALA A 15 9.97 0.24 0.05
C ALA A 15 9.52 -0.52 -1.20
N GLY A 16 10.11 -0.24 -2.38
CA GLY A 16 9.81 -0.93 -3.62
C GLY A 16 10.20 -2.41 -3.58
N GLN A 17 11.34 -2.75 -2.96
CA GLN A 17 11.74 -4.14 -2.71
C GLN A 17 10.75 -4.87 -1.81
N LEU A 18 10.32 -4.25 -0.71
CA LEU A 18 9.34 -4.84 0.22
C LEU A 18 7.99 -5.10 -0.46
N LEU A 19 7.54 -4.16 -1.29
CA LEU A 19 6.27 -4.27 -2.02
C LEU A 19 6.37 -5.18 -3.26
N ASN A 20 7.59 -5.50 -3.72
CA ASN A 20 7.84 -6.10 -5.04
C ASN A 20 7.12 -5.30 -6.14
N ALA A 21 7.44 -4.01 -6.23
CA ALA A 21 6.78 -3.03 -7.08
C ALA A 21 7.79 -2.19 -7.87
N GLU A 22 7.41 -1.76 -9.07
CA GLU A 22 8.22 -0.79 -9.84
C GLU A 22 8.09 0.61 -9.22
N ILE A 23 9.15 1.40 -9.28
CA ILE A 23 9.20 2.73 -8.65
C ILE A 23 9.16 3.81 -9.72
N GLU A 24 8.29 4.79 -9.56
CA GLU A 24 8.26 6.01 -10.38
C GLU A 24 8.36 7.24 -9.50
N GLN A 25 9.24 8.17 -9.87
CA GLN A 25 9.43 9.41 -9.12
C GLN A 25 9.02 10.61 -9.98
N LEU A 26 8.09 11.41 -9.47
CA LEU A 26 7.52 12.56 -10.15
C LEU A 26 7.37 13.72 -9.15
N GLY A 27 8.16 14.78 -9.32
CA GLY A 27 7.96 16.04 -8.60
C GLY A 27 8.05 15.95 -7.06
N GLY A 28 8.89 15.06 -6.51
CA GLY A 28 9.02 14.85 -5.06
C GLY A 28 8.01 13.86 -4.46
N LYS A 29 7.14 13.29 -5.29
CA LYS A 29 6.31 12.12 -4.97
C LYS A 29 6.94 10.86 -5.55
N VAL A 30 6.95 9.80 -4.78
CA VAL A 30 7.35 8.46 -5.20
C VAL A 30 6.10 7.59 -5.26
N CYS A 31 5.85 6.98 -6.41
CA CYS A 31 4.75 6.06 -6.66
C CYS A 31 5.30 4.65 -6.86
N PHE A 32 4.57 3.65 -6.38
CA PHE A 32 4.87 2.24 -6.59
C PHE A 32 3.82 1.61 -7.47
N LYS A 33 4.24 1.02 -8.58
CA LYS A 33 3.38 0.29 -9.50
C LYS A 33 3.41 -1.18 -9.14
N LYS A 34 2.27 -1.66 -8.62
CA LYS A 34 2.02 -3.07 -8.34
C LYS A 34 0.66 -3.44 -8.88
N GLN A 35 0.61 -4.53 -9.64
CA GLN A 35 -0.63 -5.08 -10.16
C GLN A 35 -1.11 -6.24 -9.30
N ARG A 36 -2.43 -6.32 -9.15
CA ARG A 36 -3.09 -7.44 -8.48
C ARG A 36 -4.17 -8.02 -9.39
N ARG A 37 -4.19 -9.34 -9.50
CA ARG A 37 -5.22 -10.09 -10.21
C ARG A 37 -6.32 -10.47 -9.22
N LEU A 38 -7.55 -10.09 -9.52
CA LEU A 38 -8.76 -10.43 -8.77
C LEU A 38 -9.65 -11.32 -9.62
N GLU A 39 -10.13 -12.42 -9.05
CA GLU A 39 -11.21 -13.21 -9.64
C GLU A 39 -12.50 -12.85 -8.91
N ILE A 40 -13.42 -12.19 -9.63
CA ILE A 40 -14.68 -11.71 -9.08
C ILE A 40 -15.77 -12.67 -9.53
N GLN A 41 -16.43 -13.29 -8.55
CA GLN A 41 -17.55 -14.18 -8.78
C GLN A 41 -18.86 -13.49 -8.37
N THR A 42 -19.81 -13.50 -9.28
CA THR A 42 -21.18 -13.03 -9.08
C THR A 42 -22.14 -14.18 -9.37
N ASP A 43 -23.40 -14.07 -8.94
CA ASP A 43 -24.43 -15.11 -9.11
C ASP A 43 -24.59 -15.65 -10.54
N SER A 44 -24.15 -14.88 -11.56
CA SER A 44 -24.30 -15.25 -12.97
C SER A 44 -23.01 -15.20 -13.80
N LYS A 45 -21.89 -14.70 -13.25
CA LYS A 45 -20.65 -14.43 -14.01
C LYS A 45 -19.42 -14.56 -13.13
N CYS A 46 -18.35 -15.10 -13.71
CA CYS A 46 -16.99 -14.96 -13.20
C CYS A 46 -16.21 -14.08 -14.18
N PHE A 47 -15.48 -13.10 -13.66
CA PHE A 47 -14.57 -12.29 -14.46
C PHE A 47 -13.29 -12.00 -13.68
N ILE A 48 -12.19 -11.90 -14.43
CA ILE A 48 -10.86 -11.63 -13.89
C ILE A 48 -10.52 -10.17 -14.19
N CYS A 49 -10.15 -9.42 -13.16
CA CYS A 49 -9.67 -8.05 -13.28
C CYS A 49 -8.22 -7.97 -12.83
N THR A 50 -7.39 -7.25 -13.57
CA THR A 50 -6.07 -6.81 -13.09
C THR A 50 -6.21 -5.35 -12.72
N LEU A 51 -5.95 -5.03 -11.45
CA LEU A 51 -6.04 -3.68 -10.91
C LEU A 51 -4.65 -3.21 -10.50
N ASP A 52 -4.35 -1.95 -10.79
CA ASP A 52 -3.18 -1.28 -10.24
C ASP A 52 -3.49 -0.87 -8.80
N LEU A 53 -2.56 -1.15 -7.89
CA LEU A 53 -2.59 -0.60 -6.54
C LEU A 53 -2.05 0.83 -6.60
N ASP A 54 -2.76 1.78 -5.98
CA ASP A 54 -2.24 3.14 -5.84
C ASP A 54 -1.44 3.20 -4.54
N LEU A 55 -0.11 3.29 -4.66
CA LEU A 55 0.81 3.30 -3.55
C LEU A 55 1.78 4.45 -3.75
N SER A 56 1.91 5.32 -2.75
CA SER A 56 2.86 6.42 -2.86
C SER A 56 3.32 6.97 -1.52
N PHE A 57 4.42 7.72 -1.55
CA PHE A 57 4.78 8.62 -0.48
C PHE A 57 5.30 9.95 -1.03
N GLU A 58 5.15 11.00 -0.23
CA GLU A 58 5.64 12.34 -0.53
C GLU A 58 6.05 13.07 0.76
N HIS A 59 6.56 14.29 0.63
CA HIS A 59 7.03 15.10 1.77
C HIS A 59 8.08 14.39 2.64
N PHE A 60 9.04 13.71 2.00
CA PHE A 60 10.12 13.03 2.71
C PHE A 60 11.02 14.02 3.47
N GLN A 61 11.26 13.73 4.75
CA GLN A 61 11.97 14.60 5.69
C GLN A 61 13.33 14.03 6.10
N GLU A 62 14.18 14.87 6.71
CA GLU A 62 15.52 14.48 7.19
C GLU A 62 15.49 13.41 8.29
N ASP A 63 14.38 13.30 9.03
CA ASP A 63 14.15 12.27 10.04
C ASP A 63 13.73 10.91 9.45
N GLY A 64 13.56 10.84 8.11
CA GLY A 64 13.16 9.64 7.39
C GLY A 64 11.65 9.41 7.33
N PHE A 65 10.83 10.33 7.85
CA PHE A 65 9.38 10.26 7.76
C PHE A 65 8.89 10.83 6.43
N ALA A 66 7.77 10.28 5.96
CA ALA A 66 7.05 10.77 4.80
C ALA A 66 5.55 10.64 5.03
N PHE A 67 4.77 11.35 4.21
CA PHE A 67 3.34 11.11 4.11
C PHE A 67 3.10 9.97 3.13
N ASN A 68 2.66 8.81 3.63
CA ASN A 68 2.40 7.61 2.86
C ASN A 68 0.92 7.47 2.56
N GLN A 69 0.58 7.00 1.36
CA GLN A 69 -0.79 6.76 0.92
C GLN A 69 -0.89 5.41 0.22
N ALA A 70 -2.00 4.72 0.44
CA ALA A 70 -2.35 3.51 -0.27
C ALA A 70 -3.85 3.44 -0.58
N GLU A 71 -4.19 2.93 -1.76
CA GLU A 71 -5.50 2.43 -2.12
C GLU A 71 -5.37 0.98 -2.60
N ILE A 72 -5.94 0.06 -1.82
CA ILE A 72 -5.87 -1.39 -2.07
C ILE A 72 -7.25 -1.92 -2.47
N PHE A 73 -7.33 -2.52 -3.64
CA PHE A 73 -8.54 -3.19 -4.10
C PHE A 73 -8.56 -4.66 -3.66
N LEU A 74 -9.63 -5.03 -2.98
CA LEU A 74 -9.86 -6.33 -2.37
C LEU A 74 -11.23 -6.88 -2.77
N LEU A 75 -11.42 -8.18 -2.67
CA LEU A 75 -12.77 -8.74 -2.59
C LEU A 75 -13.38 -8.40 -1.21
N PRO A 76 -14.70 -8.17 -1.10
CA PRO A 76 -15.33 -7.84 0.18
C PRO A 76 -15.00 -8.80 1.32
N GLU A 77 -14.86 -10.09 1.04
CA GLU A 77 -14.50 -11.15 1.98
C GLU A 77 -13.02 -11.13 2.43
N GLU A 78 -12.14 -10.47 1.67
CA GLU A 78 -10.72 -10.34 2.02
C GLU A 78 -10.48 -9.21 3.03
N VAL A 79 -11.38 -8.22 3.09
CA VAL A 79 -11.22 -7.01 3.94
C VAL A 79 -10.95 -7.35 5.42
N PRO A 80 -11.71 -8.27 6.07
CA PRO A 80 -11.46 -8.59 7.48
C PRO A 80 -10.08 -9.20 7.71
N ALA A 81 -9.65 -10.12 6.84
CA ALA A 81 -8.34 -10.74 6.96
C ALA A 81 -7.21 -9.73 6.70
N PHE A 82 -7.36 -8.88 5.69
CA PHE A 82 -6.39 -7.84 5.34
C PHE A 82 -6.20 -6.86 6.50
N THR A 83 -7.30 -6.32 7.04
CA THR A 83 -7.27 -5.36 8.14
C THR A 83 -6.78 -5.97 9.45
N CYS A 84 -7.07 -7.25 9.71
CA CYS A 84 -6.54 -7.98 10.87
C CYS A 84 -5.01 -8.07 10.80
N VAL A 85 -4.46 -8.54 9.68
CA VAL A 85 -3.01 -8.64 9.48
C VAL A 85 -2.32 -7.29 9.62
N LEU A 86 -2.91 -6.21 9.10
CA LEU A 86 -2.39 -4.85 9.29
C LEU A 86 -2.32 -4.44 10.76
N SER A 87 -3.37 -4.75 11.54
CA SER A 87 -3.44 -4.39 12.97
C SER A 87 -2.54 -5.22 13.88
N GLU A 88 -2.29 -6.48 13.51
CA GLU A 88 -1.48 -7.43 14.28
C GLU A 88 0.00 -7.42 13.86
N HIS A 89 0.35 -6.59 12.88
CA HIS A 89 1.71 -6.48 12.38
C HIS A 89 2.69 -6.06 13.49
N LEU A 90 3.91 -6.59 13.45
CA LEU A 90 4.94 -6.35 14.47
C LEU A 90 5.33 -4.87 14.59
N ILE A 91 5.30 -4.16 13.47
CA ILE A 91 5.36 -2.70 13.45
C ILE A 91 3.93 -2.20 13.65
N PRO A 92 3.62 -1.43 14.72
CA PRO A 92 2.31 -0.86 14.94
C PRO A 92 2.07 0.36 14.03
N PHE A 93 0.82 0.79 13.90
CA PHE A 93 0.49 2.04 13.23
C PHE A 93 1.04 3.25 14.00
N PRO A 94 1.41 4.34 13.30
CA PRO A 94 1.76 5.59 13.96
C PRO A 94 0.53 6.25 14.57
N THR A 95 0.76 7.24 15.44
CA THR A 95 -0.33 8.06 16.02
C THR A 95 -1.11 8.81 14.94
N GLU A 96 -0.42 9.30 13.91
CA GLU A 96 -1.01 10.02 12.78
C GLU A 96 -1.26 9.07 11.62
N TYR A 97 -2.39 8.36 11.69
CA TYR A 97 -2.82 7.43 10.66
C TYR A 97 -4.34 7.49 10.46
N ARG A 98 -4.77 7.24 9.22
CA ARG A 98 -6.17 7.10 8.81
C ARG A 98 -6.33 5.87 7.95
N GLN A 99 -7.43 5.15 8.16
CA GLN A 99 -7.89 4.10 7.27
C GLN A 99 -9.40 4.17 7.14
N TRP A 100 -9.89 3.93 5.93
CA TRP A 100 -11.31 3.80 5.65
C TRP A 100 -11.53 2.76 4.55
N THR A 101 -12.75 2.27 4.45
CA THR A 101 -13.13 1.26 3.46
C THR A 101 -14.32 1.76 2.65
N ILE A 102 -14.20 1.67 1.33
CA ILE A 102 -15.28 1.95 0.39
C ILE A 102 -15.75 0.58 -0.13
N LEU A 103 -16.99 0.21 0.20
CA LEU A 103 -17.58 -1.07 -0.19
C LEU A 103 -18.46 -0.90 -1.43
N ASN A 104 -18.19 -1.70 -2.46
CA ASN A 104 -19.10 -1.97 -3.57
C ASN A 104 -19.49 -3.45 -3.55
N PRO A 105 -20.59 -3.86 -4.23
CA PRO A 105 -21.10 -5.24 -4.15
C PRO A 105 -20.08 -6.35 -4.47
N ASN A 106 -19.08 -6.06 -5.30
CA ASN A 106 -18.13 -7.06 -5.79
C ASN A 106 -16.65 -6.71 -5.51
N ILE A 107 -16.36 -5.50 -5.05
CA ILE A 107 -15.01 -4.99 -4.79
C ILE A 107 -15.07 -4.06 -3.59
N ALA A 108 -14.10 -4.17 -2.70
CA ALA A 108 -13.82 -3.21 -1.65
C ALA A 108 -12.53 -2.45 -1.97
N SER A 109 -12.48 -1.17 -1.60
CA SER A 109 -11.25 -0.39 -1.57
C SER A 109 -10.91 -0.08 -0.12
N VAL A 110 -9.71 -0.45 0.32
CA VAL A 110 -9.14 -0.07 1.62
C VAL A 110 -8.13 1.02 1.37
N CYS A 111 -8.43 2.22 1.85
CA CYS A 111 -7.57 3.38 1.73
C CYS A 111 -6.85 3.63 3.04
N MET A 112 -5.58 4.02 2.97
CA MET A 112 -4.72 4.26 4.13
C MET A 112 -3.85 5.49 3.91
N GLU A 113 -3.66 6.26 4.98
CA GLU A 113 -2.72 7.38 5.02
C GLU A 113 -1.98 7.37 6.35
N ALA A 114 -0.65 7.57 6.32
CA ALA A 114 0.17 7.55 7.52
C ALA A 114 1.43 8.42 7.39
N THR A 115 1.75 9.16 8.45
CA THR A 115 3.03 9.86 8.56
C THR A 115 4.04 8.98 9.28
N GLU A 116 4.88 8.28 8.53
CA GLU A 116 5.87 7.32 9.05
C GLU A 116 6.98 7.02 8.02
N PRO A 117 8.04 6.27 8.38
CA PRO A 117 9.03 5.84 7.40
C PRO A 117 8.41 4.97 6.29
N PRO A 118 8.68 5.25 4.99
CA PRO A 118 8.10 4.49 3.88
C PRO A 118 8.32 2.97 3.95
N ALA A 119 9.46 2.55 4.50
CA ALA A 119 9.77 1.14 4.67
C ALA A 119 8.82 0.45 5.68
N HIS A 120 8.40 1.12 6.76
CA HIS A 120 7.48 0.55 7.73
C HIS A 120 6.08 0.38 7.14
N PHE A 121 5.61 1.41 6.42
CA PHE A 121 4.34 1.37 5.70
C PHE A 121 4.33 0.25 4.64
N ALA A 122 5.40 0.18 3.84
CA ALA A 122 5.59 -0.84 2.80
C ALA A 122 5.67 -2.27 3.36
N GLU A 123 6.38 -2.48 4.47
CA GLU A 123 6.50 -3.81 5.10
C GLU A 123 5.13 -4.29 5.62
N ARG A 124 4.40 -3.42 6.32
CA ARG A 124 3.06 -3.72 6.83
C ARG A 124 2.09 -4.10 5.71
N LEU A 125 2.10 -3.32 4.63
CA LEU A 125 1.28 -3.59 3.45
C LEU A 125 1.70 -4.88 2.73
N SER A 126 3.00 -5.13 2.58
CA SER A 126 3.51 -6.34 1.93
C SER A 126 3.04 -7.60 2.66
N VAL A 127 3.14 -7.62 3.99
CA VAL A 127 2.67 -8.75 4.81
C VAL A 127 1.15 -8.94 4.68
N ALA A 128 0.38 -7.85 4.67
CA ALA A 128 -1.07 -7.92 4.49
C ALA A 128 -1.49 -8.40 3.10
N LEU A 129 -0.75 -8.04 2.05
CA LEU A 129 -1.01 -8.47 0.67
C LEU A 129 -0.62 -9.94 0.43
N GLN A 130 0.42 -10.44 1.10
CA GLN A 130 0.84 -11.85 1.01
C GLN A 130 -0.26 -12.84 1.47
N ALA A 131 -1.23 -12.40 2.28
CA ALA A 131 -2.36 -13.23 2.65
C ALA A 131 -3.24 -13.63 1.45
N PHE A 132 -3.12 -12.94 0.30
CA PHE A 132 -3.98 -13.10 -0.86
C PHE A 132 -3.26 -13.28 -2.21
N ASP A 133 -1.92 -13.20 -2.23
CA ASP A 133 -1.12 -13.51 -3.42
C ASP A 133 -1.02 -15.06 -3.56
N GLN A 134 -1.98 -15.68 -4.27
CA GLN A 134 -1.98 -17.09 -4.69
C GLN A 134 -2.09 -17.23 -6.20
#